data_AF-A0A958D3D9-F1
#
_entry.id   AF-A0A958D3D9-F1
#
_cell.length_a   1.000
_cell.length_b   1.000
_cell.length_c   1.000
_cell.angle_alpha   90.00
_cell.angle_beta   90.00
_cell.angle_gamma   90.00
#
_symmetry.space_group_name_H-M   'P 1'
#
loop_
_entity.id
_entity.type
_entity.pdbx_description
1 polymer ?
#
loop_
_entity_poly.entity_id
_entity_poly.type
_entity_poly.pdbx_seq_one_letter_code
_entity_poly.pdbx_strand_id
1 'polypeptide(L)'
;LRPRVGRPLRGLEWSKLRRSLAPALWVAAPALTLALPLWVRNISLYGRWDIMGLRWHDAVVSGQPTTAEWIARFGLPDYMERALSYTFQSFWGVFGWMGVFMDSRVYTALLVFTGVLFLGVLWAVVRMISGPPDTDMDLFQTSVLMLFGLLLLGVTASYLWYNMKFVQHQGRYFFWGMLPISVVVALGWREVLYPFQGLIT
;
A
#
# COMPACT_ATOMS: atom_id res chain seq x y z
N LEU A 1 44.45 3.60 25.59
CA LEU A 1 43.06 4.09 25.41
C LEU A 1 43.11 5.40 24.64
N ARG A 2 42.91 5.38 23.31
CA ARG A 2 42.82 6.61 22.49
C ARG A 2 41.35 7.00 22.33
N PRO A 3 40.96 8.27 22.55
CA PRO A 3 39.56 8.70 22.42
C PRO A 3 39.13 8.67 20.94
N ARG A 4 37.98 8.06 20.66
CA ARG A 4 37.31 8.16 19.36
C ARG A 4 36.84 9.60 19.17
N VAL A 5 37.58 10.36 18.38
CA VAL A 5 37.16 11.68 17.88
C VAL A 5 35.85 11.50 17.13
N GLY A 6 34.80 12.20 17.58
CA GLY A 6 33.48 12.19 16.97
C GLY A 6 33.56 12.59 15.50
N ARG A 7 32.96 11.79 14.62
CA ARG A 7 32.77 12.16 13.22
C ARG A 7 31.83 13.38 13.19
N PRO A 8 32.20 14.50 12.55
CA PRO A 8 31.27 15.59 12.35
C PRO A 8 30.12 15.09 11.46
N LEU A 9 28.88 15.34 11.89
CA LEU A 9 27.68 15.17 11.07
C LEU A 9 27.86 16.05 9.83
N ARG A 10 28.25 15.44 8.70
CA ARG A 10 28.46 16.17 7.44
C ARG A 10 27.13 16.81 7.05
N GLY A 11 27.13 18.14 7.02
CA GLY A 11 26.04 18.95 6.49
C GLY A 11 25.67 18.47 5.08
N LEU A 12 24.38 18.55 4.78
CA LEU A 12 23.79 18.18 3.50
C LEU A 12 24.54 18.90 2.36
N GLU A 13 25.43 18.19 1.66
CA GLU A 13 26.19 18.78 0.56
C GLU A 13 25.23 19.18 -0.56
N TRP A 14 25.11 20.47 -0.85
CA TRP A 14 24.28 21.05 -1.92
C TRP A 14 24.47 20.38 -3.30
N SER A 15 25.65 19.78 -3.53
CA SER A 15 25.96 18.99 -4.72
C SER A 15 25.20 17.66 -4.80
N LYS A 16 24.89 17.02 -3.66
CA LYS A 16 24.06 15.81 -3.60
C LYS A 16 22.59 16.12 -3.83
N LEU A 17 22.10 17.24 -3.28
CA LEU A 17 20.72 17.70 -3.49
C LEU A 17 20.45 17.94 -4.98
N ARG A 18 21.39 18.60 -5.68
CA ARG A 18 21.31 18.82 -7.14
C ARG A 18 21.33 17.53 -7.95
N ARG A 19 22.10 16.51 -7.51
CA ARG A 19 22.11 15.19 -8.18
C ARG A 19 20.80 14.42 -8.00
N SER A 20 20.06 14.67 -6.91
CA SER A 20 18.74 14.05 -6.67
C SER A 20 17.58 14.76 -7.35
N LEU A 21 17.74 16.02 -7.77
CA LEU A 21 16.67 16.79 -8.43
C LEU A 21 16.33 16.26 -9.83
N ALA A 22 17.34 15.89 -10.63
CA ALA A 22 17.08 15.41 -11.99
C ALA A 22 16.25 14.11 -12.00
N PRO A 23 16.58 13.06 -11.22
CA PRO A 23 15.72 11.87 -11.11
C PRO A 23 14.32 12.18 -10.58
N ALA A 24 14.19 13.08 -9.59
CA ALA A 24 12.89 13.48 -9.07
C ALA A 24 12.03 14.17 -10.15
N LEU A 25 12.64 15.00 -11.00
CA LEU A 25 11.96 15.64 -12.13
C LEU A 25 11.54 14.62 -13.19
N TRP A 26 12.36 13.61 -13.48
CA TRP A 26 11.99 12.53 -14.41
C TRP A 26 10.75 11.75 -13.98
N VAL A 27 10.48 11.67 -12.67
CA VAL A 27 9.26 11.06 -12.13
C VAL A 27 8.11 12.07 -12.04
N ALA A 28 8.37 13.26 -11.51
CA ALA A 28 7.34 14.25 -11.24
C ALA A 28 6.78 14.89 -12.52
N ALA A 29 7.61 15.16 -13.53
CA ALA A 29 7.19 15.82 -14.77
C ALA A 29 6.08 15.04 -15.53
N PRO A 30 6.25 13.74 -15.85
CA PRO A 30 5.18 12.99 -16.52
C PRO A 30 3.93 12.85 -15.63
N ALA A 31 4.10 12.62 -14.32
CA ALA A 31 2.99 12.51 -13.39
C ALA A 31 2.16 13.82 -13.33
N LEU A 32 2.83 14.96 -13.24
CA LEU A 32 2.17 16.28 -13.26
C LEU A 32 1.55 16.57 -14.62
N THR A 33 2.19 16.20 -15.72
CA THR A 33 1.62 16.39 -17.07
C THR A 33 0.29 15.66 -17.22
N LEU A 34 0.15 14.47 -16.62
CA LEU A 34 -1.10 13.71 -16.62
C LEU A 34 -2.13 14.26 -15.61
N ALA A 35 -1.70 14.67 -14.42
CA ALA A 35 -2.59 15.09 -13.34
C ALA A 35 -3.10 16.54 -13.48
N LEU A 36 -2.26 17.45 -13.96
CA LEU A 36 -2.55 18.89 -14.01
C LEU A 36 -3.82 19.21 -14.81
N PRO A 37 -4.07 18.66 -16.02
CA PRO A 37 -5.29 18.94 -16.76
C PRO A 37 -6.56 18.57 -15.97
N LEU A 38 -6.52 17.44 -15.25
CA LEU A 38 -7.64 16.98 -14.43
C LEU A 38 -7.88 17.90 -13.22
N TRP A 39 -6.80 18.34 -12.56
CA TRP A 39 -6.91 19.27 -11.43
C TRP A 39 -7.35 20.66 -11.85
N VAL A 40 -6.87 21.19 -12.98
CA VAL A 40 -7.33 22.46 -13.56
C VAL A 40 -8.82 22.36 -13.87
N ARG A 41 -9.26 21.26 -14.50
CA ARG A 41 -10.67 20.98 -14.76
C ARG A 41 -11.48 20.95 -13.46
N ASN A 42 -11.03 20.26 -12.42
CA ASN A 42 -11.73 20.19 -11.14
C ASN A 42 -11.81 21.56 -10.45
N ILE A 43 -10.72 22.34 -10.45
CA ILE A 43 -10.70 23.70 -9.93
C ILE A 43 -11.72 24.58 -10.64
N SER A 44 -11.81 24.47 -11.97
CA SER A 44 -12.73 25.27 -12.79
C SER A 44 -14.20 24.91 -12.58
N LEU A 45 -14.51 23.66 -12.22
CA LEU A 45 -15.88 23.15 -12.12
C LEU A 45 -16.41 23.02 -10.69
N TYR A 46 -15.59 22.52 -9.76
CA TYR A 46 -15.95 22.31 -8.36
C TYR A 46 -15.47 23.45 -7.45
N GLY A 47 -14.63 24.34 -7.98
CA GLY A 47 -14.07 25.48 -7.27
C GLY A 47 -12.65 25.24 -6.76
N ARG A 48 -11.94 26.34 -6.48
CA ARG A 48 -10.51 26.33 -6.13
C ARG A 48 -10.13 25.49 -4.90
N TRP A 49 -11.09 25.21 -4.04
CA TRP A 49 -10.90 24.47 -2.79
C TRP A 49 -11.35 23.01 -2.87
N ASP A 50 -11.83 22.55 -4.04
CA ASP A 50 -12.25 21.17 -4.26
C ASP A 50 -11.47 20.53 -5.42
N ILE A 51 -10.13 20.64 -5.36
CA ILE A 51 -9.20 20.13 -6.38
C ILE A 51 -9.41 18.64 -6.66
N MET A 52 -9.70 17.88 -5.60
CA MET A 52 -9.93 16.43 -5.67
C MET A 52 -11.42 16.08 -5.92
N GLY A 53 -12.32 17.07 -5.96
CA GLY A 53 -13.76 16.85 -6.15
C GLY A 53 -14.43 16.09 -4.98
N LEU A 54 -13.83 16.10 -3.79
CA LEU A 54 -14.32 15.36 -2.63
C LEU A 54 -15.63 15.95 -2.09
N ARG A 55 -15.78 17.27 -2.09
CA ARG A 55 -17.02 17.90 -1.63
C ARG A 55 -18.15 17.65 -2.62
N TRP A 56 -17.86 17.75 -3.92
CA TRP A 56 -18.82 17.39 -4.95
C TRP A 56 -19.21 15.90 -4.88
N HIS A 57 -18.23 15.01 -4.69
CA HIS A 57 -18.48 13.59 -4.45
C HIS A 57 -19.45 13.38 -3.28
N ASP A 58 -19.21 14.02 -2.13
CA ASP A 58 -20.09 13.89 -0.97
C ASP A 58 -21.54 14.34 -1.23
N ALA A 59 -21.73 15.37 -2.04
CA ALA A 59 -23.05 15.87 -2.40
C ALA A 59 -23.80 14.89 -3.32
N VAL A 60 -23.11 14.30 -4.30
CA VAL A 60 -23.69 13.33 -5.24
C VAL A 60 -23.98 11.99 -4.58
N VAL A 61 -23.13 11.58 -3.64
CA VAL A 61 -23.17 10.28 -2.98
C VAL A 61 -24.11 10.28 -1.75
N SER A 62 -25.08 11.19 -1.74
CA SER A 62 -26.11 11.26 -0.70
C SER A 62 -26.97 9.98 -0.71
N GLY A 63 -27.08 9.33 0.44
CA GLY A 63 -27.82 8.06 0.62
C GLY A 63 -26.96 6.79 0.71
N GLN A 64 -25.63 6.89 0.59
CA GLN A 64 -24.77 5.76 0.95
C GLN A 64 -24.72 5.56 2.47
N PRO A 65 -24.67 4.29 2.95
CA PRO A 65 -24.53 4.02 4.37
C PRO A 65 -23.19 4.55 4.88
N THR A 66 -23.26 5.43 5.88
CA THR A 66 -22.06 5.87 6.58
C THR A 66 -21.57 4.78 7.53
N THR A 67 -20.29 4.84 7.88
CA THR A 67 -19.69 3.88 8.82
C THR A 67 -20.36 3.93 10.19
N ALA A 68 -20.71 5.12 10.67
CA ALA A 68 -21.41 5.30 11.93
C ALA A 68 -22.81 4.67 11.91
N GLU A 69 -23.59 4.90 10.84
CA GLU A 69 -24.93 4.31 10.69
C GLU A 69 -24.86 2.78 10.56
N TRP A 70 -23.88 2.25 9.83
CA TRP A 70 -23.71 0.81 9.67
C TRP A 70 -23.39 0.13 11.00
N ILE A 71 -22.43 0.68 11.76
CA ILE A 71 -22.07 0.14 13.08
C ILE A 71 -23.24 0.28 14.05
N ALA A 72 -24.00 1.38 14.01
CA ALA A 72 -25.19 1.53 14.84
C ALA A 72 -26.29 0.51 14.51
N ARG A 73 -26.40 0.10 13.23
CA ARG A 73 -27.45 -0.81 12.76
C ARG A 73 -27.09 -2.29 12.89
N PHE A 74 -25.84 -2.65 12.60
CA PHE A 74 -25.39 -4.05 12.51
C PHE A 74 -24.34 -4.40 13.57
N GLY A 75 -23.71 -3.41 14.21
CA GLY A 75 -22.66 -3.63 15.20
C GLY A 75 -21.25 -3.63 14.60
N LEU A 76 -20.27 -3.56 15.51
CA LEU A 76 -18.85 -3.58 15.17
C LEU A 76 -18.37 -4.94 14.61
N PRO A 77 -18.83 -6.11 15.12
CA PRO A 77 -18.42 -7.40 14.57
C PRO A 77 -18.77 -7.57 13.09
N ASP A 78 -20.02 -7.29 12.70
CA ASP A 78 -20.47 -7.33 11.30
C ASP A 78 -19.70 -6.37 10.40
N TYR A 79 -19.36 -5.19 10.92
CA TYR A 79 -18.51 -4.25 10.21
C TYR A 79 -17.10 -4.82 9.97
N MET A 80 -16.49 -5.48 10.97
CA MET A 80 -15.16 -6.10 10.84
C MET A 80 -15.17 -7.32 9.91
N GLU A 81 -16.18 -8.19 10.02
CA GLU A 81 -16.33 -9.35 9.12
C GLU A 81 -16.46 -8.89 7.68
N ARG A 82 -17.31 -7.89 7.42
CA ARG A 82 -17.46 -7.29 6.10
C ARG A 82 -16.16 -6.63 5.64
N ALA A 83 -15.47 -5.90 6.52
CA ALA A 83 -14.21 -5.23 6.21
C ALA A 83 -13.14 -6.22 5.75
N LEU A 84 -13.05 -7.41 6.36
CA LEU A 84 -12.09 -8.43 5.96
C LEU A 84 -12.55 -9.18 4.70
N SER A 85 -13.78 -9.70 4.70
CA SER A 85 -14.30 -10.54 3.62
C SER A 85 -14.44 -9.78 2.30
N TYR A 86 -15.09 -8.61 2.30
CA TYR A 86 -15.33 -7.85 1.07
C TYR A 86 -14.04 -7.26 0.53
N THR A 87 -13.13 -6.81 1.40
CA THR A 87 -11.83 -6.29 0.95
C THR A 87 -11.03 -7.40 0.28
N PHE A 88 -10.98 -8.59 0.88
CA PHE A 88 -10.29 -9.75 0.32
C PHE A 88 -10.89 -10.16 -1.03
N GLN A 89 -12.21 -10.36 -1.09
CA GLN A 89 -12.89 -10.76 -2.33
C GLN A 89 -12.71 -9.72 -3.43
N SER A 90 -12.91 -8.44 -3.11
CA SER A 90 -12.77 -7.32 -4.05
C SER A 90 -11.33 -7.11 -4.51
N PHE A 91 -10.33 -7.39 -3.67
CA PHE A 91 -8.93 -7.32 -4.05
C PHE A 91 -8.60 -8.33 -5.15
N TRP A 92 -9.08 -9.57 -4.99
CA TRP A 92 -8.83 -10.65 -5.95
C TRP A 92 -9.70 -10.57 -7.20
N GLY A 93 -10.99 -10.26 -7.05
CA GLY A 93 -11.87 -10.15 -8.20
C GLY A 93 -13.34 -10.09 -7.81
N VAL A 94 -13.93 -8.90 -7.95
CA VAL A 94 -15.39 -8.73 -8.04
C VAL A 94 -15.64 -7.89 -9.29
N PHE A 95 -16.44 -8.43 -10.21
CA PHE A 95 -16.67 -7.81 -11.51
C PHE A 95 -17.89 -6.89 -11.49
N GLY A 96 -17.94 -5.98 -12.47
CA GLY A 96 -18.95 -4.93 -12.56
C GLY A 96 -18.83 -3.91 -11.42
N TRP A 97 -19.95 -3.35 -11.00
CA TRP A 97 -20.02 -2.36 -9.93
C TRP A 97 -20.19 -3.03 -8.55
N MET A 98 -19.23 -3.92 -8.18
CA MET A 98 -19.32 -4.81 -7.01
C MET A 98 -20.53 -5.78 -7.04
N GLY A 99 -20.94 -6.20 -8.24
CA GLY A 99 -22.18 -6.96 -8.44
C GLY A 99 -21.98 -8.45 -8.73
N VAL A 100 -20.82 -8.85 -9.26
CA VAL A 100 -20.59 -10.23 -9.70
C VAL A 100 -19.38 -10.80 -8.97
N PHE A 101 -19.65 -11.61 -7.95
CA PHE A 101 -18.64 -12.30 -7.16
C PHE A 101 -18.20 -13.58 -7.87
N MET A 102 -16.91 -13.93 -7.75
CA MET A 102 -16.43 -15.24 -8.17
C MET A 102 -17.03 -16.37 -7.33
N ASP A 103 -16.94 -17.60 -7.83
CA ASP A 103 -17.35 -18.79 -7.08
C ASP A 103 -16.58 -18.91 -5.75
N SER A 104 -17.25 -19.38 -4.71
CA SER A 104 -16.67 -19.49 -3.37
C SER A 104 -15.41 -20.35 -3.33
N ARG A 105 -15.32 -21.38 -4.16
CA ARG A 105 -14.15 -22.27 -4.26
C ARG A 105 -12.91 -21.52 -4.74
N VAL A 106 -13.09 -20.54 -5.63
CA VAL A 106 -12.00 -19.68 -6.12
C VAL A 106 -11.49 -18.82 -4.96
N TYR A 107 -12.37 -18.20 -4.19
CA TYR A 107 -11.95 -17.44 -3.02
C TYR A 107 -11.28 -18.31 -1.96
N THR A 108 -11.74 -19.55 -1.74
CA THR A 108 -11.06 -20.49 -0.84
C THR A 108 -9.65 -20.82 -1.34
N ALA A 109 -9.48 -21.12 -2.63
CA ALA A 109 -8.16 -21.37 -3.21
C ALA A 109 -7.22 -20.16 -3.06
N LEU A 110 -7.73 -18.96 -3.32
CA LEU A 110 -6.99 -17.70 -3.14
C LEU A 110 -6.67 -17.42 -1.68
N LEU A 111 -7.53 -17.79 -0.74
CA LEU A 111 -7.29 -17.64 0.68
C LEU A 111 -6.15 -18.56 1.13
N VAL A 112 -6.18 -19.82 0.70
CA VAL A 112 -5.09 -20.78 0.95
C VAL A 112 -3.79 -20.26 0.35
N PHE A 113 -3.82 -19.80 -0.90
CA PHE A 113 -2.65 -19.21 -1.57
C PHE A 113 -2.09 -18.01 -0.79
N THR A 114 -2.95 -17.08 -0.38
CA THR A 114 -2.56 -15.92 0.44
C THR A 114 -1.98 -16.34 1.79
N GLY A 115 -2.53 -17.39 2.42
CA GLY A 115 -2.02 -17.96 3.66
C GLY A 115 -0.62 -18.56 3.50
N VAL A 116 -0.37 -19.30 2.40
CA VAL A 116 0.96 -19.84 2.08
C VAL A 116 1.97 -18.72 1.88
N LEU A 117 1.61 -17.67 1.12
CA LEU A 117 2.46 -16.49 0.95
C LEU A 117 2.76 -15.80 2.27
N PHE A 118 1.76 -15.69 3.15
CA PHE A 118 1.92 -15.08 4.47
C PHE A 118 2.94 -15.84 5.33
N LEU A 119 2.93 -17.17 5.30
CA LEU A 119 3.94 -17.99 5.99
C LEU A 119 5.36 -17.74 5.44
N GLY A 120 5.49 -17.61 4.11
CA GLY A 120 6.75 -17.25 3.47
C GLY A 120 7.26 -15.87 3.88
N VAL A 121 6.37 -14.86 3.91
CA VAL A 121 6.73 -13.51 4.36
C VAL A 121 7.12 -13.52 5.85
N LEU A 122 6.40 -14.28 6.69
CA LEU A 122 6.74 -14.41 8.10
C LEU A 122 8.14 -15.02 8.27
N TRP A 123 8.49 -16.04 7.47
CA TRP A 123 9.83 -16.61 7.43
C TRP A 123 10.89 -15.60 6.99
N ALA A 124 10.60 -14.81 5.94
CA ALA A 124 11.49 -13.73 5.49
C ALA A 124 11.77 -12.71 6.61
N VAL A 125 10.73 -12.32 7.35
CA VAL A 125 10.84 -11.38 8.48
C VAL A 125 11.65 -11.98 9.63
N VAL A 126 11.41 -13.25 9.98
CA VAL A 126 12.18 -13.95 11.00
C VAL A 126 13.67 -13.96 10.63
N ARG A 127 14.02 -14.35 9.39
CA ARG A 127 15.41 -14.33 8.91
C ARG A 127 16.03 -12.93 8.95
N MET A 128 15.27 -11.92 8.53
CA MET A 128 15.72 -10.52 8.57
C MET A 128 16.08 -10.08 10.00
N ILE A 129 15.32 -10.51 11.01
CA ILE A 129 15.56 -10.17 12.42
C ILE A 129 16.65 -11.06 13.05
N SER A 130 16.80 -12.31 12.63
CA SER A 130 17.76 -13.28 13.19
C SER A 130 19.24 -12.97 12.88
N GLY A 131 19.53 -12.02 12.00
CA GLY A 131 20.88 -11.48 11.78
C GLY A 131 21.69 -12.22 10.69
N PRO A 132 22.95 -11.77 10.43
CA PRO A 132 23.79 -12.23 9.30
C PRO A 132 24.05 -13.75 9.29
N PRO A 133 24.23 -14.39 8.10
CA PRO A 133 24.83 -13.82 6.87
C PRO A 133 23.85 -13.42 5.74
N ASP A 134 22.56 -13.72 5.84
CA ASP A 134 21.59 -13.54 4.75
C ASP A 134 20.99 -12.12 4.59
N THR A 135 21.28 -11.22 5.53
CA THR A 135 20.68 -9.87 5.61
C THR A 135 21.65 -8.77 5.21
N ASP A 136 22.66 -9.07 4.37
CA ASP A 136 23.54 -8.03 3.82
C ASP A 136 22.82 -7.30 2.69
N MET A 137 22.03 -6.30 3.08
CA MET A 137 21.31 -5.42 2.18
C MET A 137 22.12 -4.17 1.89
N ASP A 138 22.27 -3.84 0.62
CA ASP A 138 22.86 -2.56 0.26
C ASP A 138 21.92 -1.38 0.64
N LEU A 139 22.47 -0.17 0.60
CA LEU A 139 21.74 1.05 0.94
C LEU A 139 20.56 1.31 -0.02
N PHE A 140 20.67 0.86 -1.27
CA PHE A 140 19.65 1.04 -2.30
C PHE A 140 18.46 0.12 -2.04
N GLN A 141 18.68 -1.17 -1.82
CA GLN A 141 17.66 -2.16 -1.46
C GLN A 141 16.94 -1.75 -0.17
N THR A 142 17.67 -1.28 0.83
CA THR A 142 17.10 -0.75 2.07
C THR A 142 16.20 0.47 1.79
N SER A 143 16.65 1.39 0.95
CA SER A 143 15.87 2.58 0.56
C SER A 143 14.60 2.21 -0.23
N VAL A 144 14.68 1.21 -1.11
CA VAL A 144 13.53 0.69 -1.86
C VAL A 144 12.52 0.02 -0.92
N LEU A 145 12.97 -0.81 0.02
CA LEU A 145 12.08 -1.41 1.03
C LEU A 145 11.41 -0.35 1.90
N MET A 146 12.14 0.69 2.32
CA MET A 146 11.56 1.81 3.06
C MET A 146 10.49 2.54 2.23
N LEU A 147 10.78 2.86 0.96
CA LEU A 147 9.81 3.48 0.07
C LEU A 147 8.56 2.62 -0.11
N PHE A 148 8.72 1.32 -0.30
CA PHE A 148 7.61 0.37 -0.45
C PHE A 148 6.80 0.24 0.85
N GLY A 149 7.47 0.20 2.00
CA GLY A 149 6.82 0.24 3.30
C GLY A 149 5.99 1.51 3.49
N LEU A 150 6.53 2.67 3.12
CA LEU A 150 5.79 3.95 3.16
C LEU A 150 4.60 3.96 2.19
N LEU A 151 4.72 3.39 0.99
CA LEU A 151 3.61 3.25 0.05
C LEU A 151 2.51 2.34 0.61
N LEU A 152 2.88 1.19 1.20
CA LEU A 152 1.94 0.28 1.85
C LEU A 152 1.22 0.92 3.04
N LEU A 153 1.94 1.71 3.85
CA LEU A 153 1.35 2.48 4.93
C LEU A 153 0.41 3.56 4.39
N GLY A 154 0.81 4.29 3.35
CA GLY A 154 0.01 5.33 2.72
C GLY A 154 -1.30 4.79 2.14
N VAL A 155 -1.26 3.65 1.43
CA VAL A 155 -2.47 3.03 0.88
C VAL A 155 -3.38 2.47 1.95
N THR A 156 -2.81 1.86 2.99
CA THR A 156 -3.60 1.36 4.12
C THR A 156 -4.25 2.52 4.88
N ALA A 157 -3.52 3.59 5.16
CA ALA A 157 -4.04 4.78 5.81
C ALA A 157 -5.13 5.46 5.00
N SER A 158 -4.95 5.58 3.67
CA SER A 158 -5.96 6.12 2.76
C SER A 158 -7.23 5.27 2.75
N TYR A 159 -7.09 3.94 2.70
CA TYR A 159 -8.19 2.99 2.78
C TYR A 159 -8.98 3.12 4.09
N LEU A 160 -8.26 3.17 5.23
CA LEU A 160 -8.87 3.34 6.55
C LEU A 160 -9.58 4.69 6.67
N TRP A 161 -8.92 5.77 6.24
CA TRP A 161 -9.50 7.11 6.23
C TRP A 161 -10.81 7.17 5.45
N TYR A 162 -10.85 6.58 4.25
CA TYR A 162 -12.06 6.57 3.43
C TYR A 162 -13.19 5.78 4.11
N ASN A 163 -12.85 4.66 4.76
CA ASN A 163 -13.78 3.82 5.50
C ASN A 163 -14.21 4.38 6.87
N MET A 164 -13.67 5.51 7.33
CA MET A 164 -14.22 6.22 8.49
C MET A 164 -15.53 6.93 8.16
N LYS A 165 -15.73 7.32 6.89
CA LYS A 165 -16.89 8.09 6.46
C LYS A 165 -17.96 7.23 5.82
N PHE A 166 -17.58 6.42 4.83
CA PHE A 166 -18.50 5.57 4.06
C PHE A 166 -18.08 4.10 4.15
N VAL A 167 -19.05 3.19 4.17
CA VAL A 167 -18.76 1.75 4.18
C VAL A 167 -18.32 1.30 2.79
N GLN A 168 -17.02 1.28 2.57
CA GLN A 168 -16.39 1.10 1.26
C GLN A 168 -15.24 0.08 1.36
N HIS A 169 -15.57 -1.12 1.84
CA HIS A 169 -14.65 -2.25 2.00
C HIS A 169 -14.26 -2.88 0.67
N GLN A 170 -13.54 -2.14 -0.16
CA GLN A 170 -13.16 -2.55 -1.50
C GLN A 170 -11.64 -2.66 -1.62
N GLY A 171 -11.18 -3.85 -1.99
CA GLY A 171 -9.77 -4.13 -2.20
C GLY A 171 -9.15 -3.32 -3.34
N ARG A 172 -9.95 -2.82 -4.27
CA ARG A 172 -9.48 -1.95 -5.37
C ARG A 172 -8.78 -0.67 -4.91
N TYR A 173 -9.04 -0.19 -3.69
CA TYR A 173 -8.34 0.97 -3.16
C TYR A 173 -6.84 0.69 -2.90
N PHE A 174 -6.44 -0.59 -2.86
CA PHE A 174 -5.04 -1.00 -2.78
C PHE A 174 -4.29 -0.98 -4.12
N PHE A 175 -4.95 -0.65 -5.24
CA PHE A 175 -4.35 -0.79 -6.58
C PHE A 175 -3.12 0.09 -6.82
N TRP A 176 -3.07 1.28 -6.26
CA TRP A 176 -1.86 2.12 -6.37
C TRP A 176 -0.71 1.63 -5.47
N GLY A 177 -0.98 0.69 -4.56
CA GLY A 177 0.00 -0.09 -3.80
C GLY A 177 0.35 -1.44 -4.45
N MET A 178 -0.08 -1.74 -5.67
CA MET A 178 0.16 -3.05 -6.30
C MET A 178 1.63 -3.39 -6.46
N LEU A 179 2.46 -2.39 -6.78
CA LEU A 179 3.90 -2.60 -6.95
C LEU A 179 4.56 -3.12 -5.67
N PRO A 180 4.44 -2.45 -4.50
CA PRO A 180 5.00 -3.00 -3.28
C PRO A 180 4.31 -4.29 -2.81
N ILE A 181 3.00 -4.45 -3.02
CA ILE A 181 2.29 -5.72 -2.72
C ILE A 181 2.90 -6.87 -3.54
N SER A 182 3.18 -6.66 -4.83
CA SER A 182 3.76 -7.68 -5.71
C SER A 182 5.15 -8.10 -5.25
N VAL A 183 5.95 -7.17 -4.73
CA VAL A 183 7.27 -7.50 -4.15
C VAL A 183 7.12 -8.34 -2.88
N VAL A 184 6.17 -8.00 -2.00
CA VAL A 184 5.88 -8.82 -0.80
C VAL A 184 5.44 -10.23 -1.21
N VAL A 185 4.58 -10.36 -2.23
CA VAL A 185 4.16 -11.65 -2.78
C VAL A 185 5.35 -12.44 -3.34
N ALA A 186 6.21 -11.80 -4.14
CA ALA A 186 7.39 -12.44 -4.72
C ALA A 186 8.37 -12.93 -3.65
N LEU A 187 8.60 -12.12 -2.59
CA LEU A 187 9.42 -12.51 -1.45
C LEU A 187 8.82 -13.69 -0.69
N GLY A 188 7.52 -13.64 -0.37
CA GLY A 188 6.84 -14.73 0.31
C GLY A 188 6.89 -16.04 -0.50
N TRP A 189 6.65 -15.96 -1.80
CA TRP A 189 6.72 -17.11 -2.69
C TRP A 189 8.13 -17.72 -2.76
N ARG A 190 9.17 -16.86 -2.84
CA ARG A 190 10.57 -17.31 -2.82
C ARG A 190 10.91 -18.09 -1.56
N GLU A 191 10.52 -17.58 -0.38
CA GLU A 191 10.81 -18.26 0.89
C GLU A 191 10.05 -19.58 1.03
N VAL A 192 8.83 -19.68 0.49
CA VAL A 192 8.07 -20.94 0.47
C VAL A 192 8.77 -21.99 -0.40
N LEU A 193 9.27 -21.61 -1.57
CA LEU A 193 9.93 -22.54 -2.49
C LEU A 193 11.36 -22.90 -2.06
N TYR A 194 12.07 -21.97 -1.43
CA TYR A 194 13.49 -22.12 -1.09
C TYR A 194 13.79 -21.72 0.36
N PRO A 195 13.21 -22.39 1.37
CA PRO A 195 13.28 -21.97 2.77
C PRO A 195 14.71 -22.00 3.36
N PHE A 196 15.64 -22.75 2.76
CA PHE A 196 16.98 -23.03 3.29
C PHE A 196 18.15 -22.50 2.44
N GLN A 197 17.92 -21.54 1.56
CA GLN A 197 18.99 -21.02 0.68
C GLN A 197 20.22 -20.47 1.44
N GLY A 198 20.08 -20.05 2.70
CA GLY A 198 21.18 -19.56 3.54
C GLY A 198 21.99 -20.62 4.30
N LEU A 199 21.62 -21.91 4.23
CA LEU A 199 22.33 -22.99 4.94
C LEU A 199 23.39 -23.71 4.09
N ILE A 200 23.53 -23.37 2.80
CA ILE A 200 24.36 -24.13 1.83
C ILE A 200 25.65 -23.38 1.43
N THR A 201 25.90 -22.18 1.95
CA THR A 201 27.16 -21.43 1.79
C THR A 201 27.85 -21.24 3.11
#